data_AF-A0A6V7JHE6-F1
#
_entry.id   AF-A0A6V7JHE6-F1
#
_cell.length_a   1.000
_cell.length_b   1.000
_cell.length_c   1.000
_cell.angle_alpha   90.00
_cell.angle_beta   90.00
_cell.angle_gamma   90.00
#
_symmetry.space_group_name_H-M   'P 1'
#
loop_
_entity.id
_entity.type
_entity.pdbx_description
1 polymer ?
#
loop_
_entity_poly.entity_id
_entity_poly.type
_entity_poly.pdbx_seq_one_letter_code
_entity_poly.pdbx_strand_id
1 'polypeptide(L)'
;MEMVGTQWRAAITILYQIPYSLGHMSLAGIAYYFRHWQHLQLAITLPSIILLGYWWVVPESPRWLLAVGKQKRACKLLKKGAKFNKIENKDIPELVRKHYLHQ
;
A
#
# COMPACT_ATOMS: atom_id res chain seq x y z
N MET A 1 1.70 4.53 -5.50
CA MET A 1 1.48 3.72 -6.72
C MET A 1 2.80 3.22 -7.33
N GLU A 2 3.69 2.68 -6.51
CA GLU A 2 4.98 2.17 -7.00
C GLU A 2 4.87 0.72 -7.48
N MET A 3 3.96 -0.07 -6.91
CA MET A 3 3.77 -1.49 -7.22
C MET A 3 2.77 -1.77 -8.37
N VAL A 4 2.22 -0.71 -8.97
CA VAL A 4 1.16 -0.81 -9.98
C VAL A 4 1.72 -0.34 -11.32
N GLY A 5 1.52 -1.15 -12.36
CA GLY A 5 1.90 -0.80 -13.73
C GLY A 5 1.14 0.42 -14.26
N THR A 6 1.78 1.22 -15.13
CA THR A 6 1.28 2.54 -15.57
C THR A 6 -0.17 2.51 -16.07
N GLN A 7 -0.55 1.44 -16.77
CA GLN A 7 -1.90 1.20 -17.30
C GLN A 7 -3.00 1.09 -16.22
N TRP A 8 -2.69 0.61 -15.02
CA TRP A 8 -3.66 0.42 -13.92
C TRP A 8 -3.64 1.54 -12.88
N ARG A 9 -2.72 2.50 -13.00
CA ARG A 9 -2.54 3.56 -12.01
C ARG A 9 -3.79 4.42 -11.88
N ALA A 10 -4.37 4.89 -12.98
CA ALA A 10 -5.57 5.70 -12.95
C ALA A 10 -6.74 4.98 -12.28
N ALA A 11 -7.00 3.73 -12.66
CA ALA A 11 -8.06 2.91 -12.07
C ALA A 11 -7.88 2.71 -10.56
N ILE A 12 -6.66 2.39 -10.11
CA ILE A 12 -6.38 2.21 -8.67
C ILE A 12 -6.46 3.53 -7.90
N THR A 13 -6.16 4.66 -8.54
CA THR A 13 -6.32 5.99 -7.93
C THR A 13 -7.78 6.29 -7.66
N ILE A 14 -8.64 6.03 -8.65
CA ILE A 14 -10.08 6.24 -8.53
C ILE A 14 -10.65 5.28 -7.48
N LEU A 15 -10.23 4.01 -7.50
CA LEU A 15 -10.63 3.02 -6.51
C LEU A 15 -10.27 3.46 -5.08
N TYR A 16 -9.15 4.16 -4.89
CA TYR A 16 -8.76 4.71 -3.60
C TYR A 16 -9.67 5.84 -3.10
N GLN A 17 -10.34 6.59 -3.99
CA GLN A 17 -11.30 7.62 -3.57
C GLN A 17 -12.59 7.05 -3.00
N ILE A 18 -13.00 5.85 -3.43
CA ILE A 18 -14.26 5.22 -2.98
C ILE A 18 -14.32 5.07 -1.45
N PRO A 19 -13.35 4.43 -0.77
CA PRO A 19 -13.37 4.31 0.70
C PRO A 19 -13.27 5.67 1.40
N TYR A 20 -12.57 6.65 0.80
CA TYR A 20 -12.50 8.00 1.35
C TYR A 20 -13.89 8.67 1.37
N SER A 21 -14.61 8.63 0.25
CA SER A 21 -15.97 9.17 0.14
C SER A 21 -16.95 8.43 1.04
N LEU A 22 -16.86 7.10 1.11
CA LEU A 22 -17.69 6.29 2.01
C LEU A 22 -17.46 6.63 3.48
N GLY A 23 -16.20 6.86 3.89
CA GLY A 23 -15.86 7.29 5.23
C GLY A 23 -16.44 8.66 5.59
N HIS A 24 -16.43 9.60 4.63
CA HIS A 24 -17.03 10.93 4.83
C HIS A 24 -18.56 10.86 4.93
N MET A 25 -19.20 10.04 4.10
CA MET A 25 -20.65 9.85 4.16
C MET A 25 -21.09 9.16 5.45
N SER A 26 -20.36 8.12 5.88
CA SER A 26 -20.68 7.41 7.11
C SER A 26 -20.48 8.28 8.35
N LEU A 27 -19.53 9.22 8.34
CA LEU A 27 -19.31 10.17 9.42
C LEU A 27 -20.57 10.98 9.73
N ALA A 28 -21.30 11.45 8.72
CA ALA A 28 -22.56 12.17 8.91
C ALA A 28 -23.63 11.28 9.57
N GLY A 29 -23.73 10.01 9.18
CA GLY A 29 -24.65 9.05 9.80
C GLY A 29 -24.30 8.72 11.25
N ILE A 30 -23.01 8.53 11.55
CA ILE A 30 -22.50 8.27 12.91
C ILE A 30 -22.73 9.50 13.79
N ALA A 31 -22.50 10.72 13.27
CA ALA A 31 -22.76 11.96 14.00
C ALA A 31 -24.26 12.19 14.29
N TYR A 32 -25.15 11.74 13.40
CA TYR A 32 -26.59 11.78 13.65
C TYR A 32 -27.00 10.83 14.79
N TYR A 33 -26.43 9.63 14.83
CA TYR A 33 -26.76 8.61 15.83
C TYR A 33 -26.12 8.91 17.21
N PHE A 34 -24.86 9.33 17.24
CA PHE A 34 -24.13 9.62 18.47
C PHE A 34 -24.15 11.12 18.78
N ARG A 35 -25.13 11.53 19.61
CA ARG A 35 -25.29 12.91 20.08
C ARG A 35 -24.18 13.37 21.03
N HIS A 36 -23.51 12.43 21.70
CA HIS A 36 -22.42 12.70 22.64
C HIS A 36 -21.06 12.63 21.94
N TRP A 37 -20.29 13.72 22.02
CA TRP A 37 -19.00 13.87 21.35
C TRP A 37 -17.97 12.77 21.69
N GLN A 38 -18.01 12.21 22.91
CA GLN A 38 -17.12 11.13 23.34
C GLN A 38 -17.34 9.83 22.55
N HIS A 39 -18.60 9.48 22.31
CA HIS A 39 -18.96 8.27 21.56
C HIS A 39 -18.63 8.43 20.08
N LEU A 40 -18.82 9.64 19.53
CA LEU A 40 -18.41 9.98 18.18
C LEU A 40 -16.88 9.84 18.01
N GLN A 41 -16.10 10.35 18.95
CA GLN A 41 -14.63 10.24 18.95
C GLN A 41 -14.18 8.77 18.98
N LEU A 42 -14.80 7.94 19.82
CA LEU A 42 -14.51 6.50 19.88
C LEU A 42 -14.88 5.79 18.57
N ALA A 43 -16.05 6.10 17.99
CA ALA A 43 -16.50 5.49 16.75
C ALA A 43 -15.58 5.80 15.55
N ILE A 44 -14.98 7.00 15.50
CA ILE A 44 -14.06 7.42 14.43
C ILE A 44 -12.65 6.85 14.64
N THR A 45 -12.22 6.69 15.88
CA THR A 45 -10.87 6.18 16.19
C THR A 45 -10.78 4.66 16.07
N LEU A 46 -11.88 3.92 16.28
CA LEU A 46 -11.89 2.45 16.19
C LEU A 46 -11.40 1.92 14.83
N PRO A 47 -11.90 2.41 13.67
CA PRO A 47 -11.40 1.99 12.36
C PRO A 47 -9.93 2.34 12.15
N SER A 48 -9.46 3.46 12.71
CA SER A 48 -8.06 3.89 12.61
C SER A 48 -7.11 2.94 13.34
N ILE A 49 -7.55 2.31 14.43
CA ILE A 49 -6.77 1.29 15.15
C ILE A 49 -6.60 0.04 14.28
N ILE A 50 -7.62 -0.36 13.52
CA ILE A 50 -7.55 -1.50 12.60
C ILE A 50 -6.49 -1.23 11.51
N LEU A 51 -6.35 0.02 11.06
CA LEU A 51 -5.31 0.40 10.10
C LEU A 51 -3.89 0.24 10.66
N LEU A 52 -3.67 0.23 11.98
CA LEU A 52 -2.35 -0.08 12.55
C LEU A 52 -1.93 -1.53 12.23
N GLY A 53 -2.90 -2.45 12.12
CA GLY A 53 -2.64 -3.83 11.69
C GLY A 53 -2.13 -3.94 10.25
N TYR A 54 -2.37 -2.92 9.41
CA TYR A 54 -1.88 -2.87 8.04
C TYR A 54 -0.35 -2.95 7.96
N TRP A 55 0.35 -2.46 8.99
CA TRP A 55 1.81 -2.50 9.08
C TRP A 55 2.37 -3.93 9.00
N TRP A 56 1.68 -4.93 9.58
CA TRP A 56 2.15 -6.32 9.53
C TRP A 56 1.84 -7.03 8.22
N VAL A 57 0.79 -6.60 7.51
CA VAL A 57 0.30 -7.29 6.33
C VAL A 57 1.04 -6.83 5.07
N VAL A 58 1.40 -5.54 5.00
CA VAL A 58 1.90 -4.95 3.76
C VAL A 58 3.42 -5.00 3.68
N PRO A 59 3.98 -5.65 2.64
CA PRO A 59 5.43 -5.67 2.46
C PRO A 59 5.94 -4.27 2.10
N GLU A 60 7.16 -3.96 2.57
CA GLU A 60 7.87 -2.72 2.25
C GLU A 60 8.01 -2.52 0.73
N SER A 61 8.06 -1.26 0.27
CA SER A 61 8.23 -0.95 -1.15
C SER A 61 9.58 -1.48 -1.68
N PRO A 62 9.60 -2.20 -2.82
CA PRO A 62 10.84 -2.62 -3.46
C PRO A 62 11.78 -1.44 -3.81
N ARG A 63 11.22 -0.28 -4.20
CA ARG A 63 12.01 0.92 -4.53
C ARG A 63 12.70 1.51 -3.30
N TRP A 64 11.99 1.57 -2.18
CA TRP A 64 12.56 2.02 -0.91
C TRP A 64 13.68 1.08 -0.44
N LEU A 65 13.48 -0.24 -0.55
CA LEU A 65 14.52 -1.22 -0.23
C LEU A 65 15.77 -1.07 -1.09
N LEU A 66 15.62 -0.67 -2.36
CA LEU A 66 16.75 -0.35 -3.24
C LEU A 66 17.45 0.95 -2.83
N ALA A 67 16.70 2.00 -2.51
CA ALA A 67 17.24 3.29 -2.07
C ALA A 67 18.02 3.20 -0.73
N VAL A 68 17.61 2.31 0.17
CA VAL A 68 18.28 2.06 1.47
C VAL A 68 19.44 1.04 1.32
N GLY A 69 19.76 0.59 0.11
CA GLY A 69 20.86 -0.35 -0.15
C GLY A 69 20.59 -1.81 0.23
N LYS A 70 19.36 -2.16 0.61
CA LYS A 70 18.96 -3.52 1.02
C LYS A 70 18.62 -4.42 -0.17
N GLN A 71 19.56 -4.58 -1.10
CA GLN A 71 19.32 -5.28 -2.38
C GLN A 71 18.85 -6.73 -2.25
N LYS A 72 19.41 -7.50 -1.31
CA LYS A 72 19.04 -8.90 -1.08
C LYS A 72 17.54 -9.03 -0.73
N ARG A 73 17.02 -8.10 0.08
CA ARG A 73 15.59 -8.08 0.46
C ARG A 73 14.71 -7.63 -0.70
N ALA A 74 15.12 -6.57 -1.42
CA ALA A 74 14.41 -6.11 -2.62
C ALA A 74 14.28 -7.23 -3.66
N CYS A 75 15.36 -7.93 -3.96
CA CYS A 75 15.38 -9.03 -4.93
C CYS A 75 14.50 -10.21 -4.49
N LYS A 76 14.52 -10.59 -3.20
CA LYS A 76 13.62 -11.62 -2.65
C LYS A 76 12.14 -11.24 -2.81
N LEU A 77 11.80 -9.98 -2.53
CA LEU A 77 10.43 -9.48 -2.65
C LEU A 77 9.96 -9.43 -4.11
N LEU A 78 10.81 -8.93 -5.02
CA LEU A 78 10.53 -8.89 -6.47
C LEU A 78 10.36 -10.29 -7.05
N LYS A 79 11.22 -11.25 -6.68
CA LYS A 79 11.10 -12.66 -7.10
C LYS A 79 9.78 -13.29 -6.64
N LYS A 80 9.33 -12.97 -5.42
CA LYS A 80 8.04 -13.42 -4.89
C LYS A 80 6.89 -12.83 -5.71
N GLY A 81 6.92 -11.53 -6.00
CA GLY A 81 5.93 -10.86 -6.85
C GLY A 81 5.90 -11.42 -8.28
N ALA A 82 7.05 -11.65 -8.90
CA ALA A 82 7.16 -12.24 -10.23
C ALA A 82 6.58 -13.66 -10.28
N LYS A 83 6.80 -14.47 -9.23
CA LYS A 83 6.18 -15.81 -9.10
C LYS A 83 4.64 -15.72 -9.06
N PHE A 84 4.09 -14.77 -8.32
CA PHE A 84 2.64 -14.54 -8.30
C PHE A 84 2.10 -14.10 -9.66
N ASN A 85 2.84 -13.25 -10.37
CA ASN A 85 2.46 -12.75 -11.69
C ASN A 85 2.81 -13.71 -12.84
N LYS A 86 3.39 -14.89 -12.56
CA LYS A 86 3.86 -15.88 -13.54
C LYS A 86 4.83 -15.31 -14.59
N ILE A 87 5.62 -14.30 -14.22
CA ILE A 87 6.63 -13.68 -15.09
C ILE A 87 7.97 -14.41 -14.89
N GLU A 88 8.67 -14.75 -15.97
CA GLU A 88 9.94 -15.47 -15.92
C GLU A 88 11.03 -14.63 -15.20
N ASN A 89 11.71 -15.25 -14.23
CA ASN A 89 12.49 -14.59 -13.18
C ASN A 89 13.93 -14.20 -13.59
N LYS A 90 14.26 -14.28 -14.89
CA LYS A 90 15.66 -14.30 -15.34
C LYS A 90 16.39 -12.97 -15.14
N ASP A 91 15.72 -11.83 -15.32
CA ASP A 91 16.43 -10.54 -15.42
C ASP A 91 16.38 -9.69 -14.14
N ILE A 92 15.63 -10.11 -13.11
CA ILE A 92 15.44 -9.32 -11.87
C ILE A 92 16.77 -9.00 -11.15
N PRO A 93 17.71 -9.96 -10.98
CA PRO A 93 18.99 -9.67 -10.33
C PRO A 93 19.84 -8.67 -11.13
N GLU A 94 19.82 -8.77 -12.46
CA GLU A 94 20.58 -7.90 -13.35
C GLU A 94 19.98 -6.49 -13.40
N LEU A 95 18.65 -6.37 -13.41
CA LEU A 95 17.95 -5.09 -13.38
C LEU A 95 18.25 -4.32 -12.09
N VAL A 96 18.25 -5.00 -10.95
CA VAL A 96 18.60 -4.43 -9.65
C VAL A 96 20.06 -3.98 -9.62
N ARG A 97 20.97 -4.80 -10.17
CA ARG A 97 22.40 -4.48 -10.27
C ARG A 97 22.65 -3.26 -11.17
N LYS A 98 21.98 -3.19 -12.33
CA LYS A 98 22.08 -2.07 -13.27
C LYS A 98 21.56 -0.77 -12.66
N HIS A 99 20.45 -0.82 -11.93
CA HIS A 99 19.89 0.37 -11.27
C HIS A 99 20.83 0.95 -10.20
N TYR A 100 21.59 0.10 -9.51
CA TYR A 100 22.56 0.51 -8.50
C TYR A 100 23.88 1.04 -9.08
N LEU A 101 24.31 0.53 -10.23
CA LEU A 101 25.54 1.01 -10.90
C LEU A 101 25.36 2.39 -11.55
N HIS A 102 24.12 2.84 -11.75
CA HIS A 102 23.78 4.14 -12.34
C HIS A 102 23.35 5.19 -11.30
N GLN A 103 23.50 4.90 -10.01
CA GLN A 103 23.15 5.77 -8.90
C GLN A 103 24.40 6.11 -8.08
#